data_AF-A0A511ZQE7-F1
#
_entry.id   AF-A0A511ZQE7-F1
#
_cell.length_a   1.000
_cell.length_b   1.000
_cell.length_c   1.000
_cell.angle_alpha   90.00
_cell.angle_beta   90.00
_cell.angle_gamma   90.00
#
_symmetry.space_group_name_H-M   'P 1'
#
loop_
_entity.id
_entity.type
_entity.pdbx_description
1 polymer ?
#
loop_
_entity_poly.entity_id
_entity_poly.type
_entity_poly.pdbx_seq_one_letter_code
_entity_poly.pdbx_strand_id
1 'polypeptide(L)'
;MPLNEKQYSYYNSCRKLRGRDSYPKCHCHHCNKESKRIYEGNKNSTSNTNTFNPIFNPSITINISPEYTPPPIGVETVQYLALAEEGKKVYTNEDALKQYGSSDILDPDNVSTLNLFVNGVLQPPSIYSVEEGILHLESSDLPPKDAPITLLFVTVKG
;
A
#
# COMPACT_ATOMS: atom_id res chain seq x y z
N MET A 1 31.07 -6.83 -16.48
CA MET A 1 30.53 -8.15 -16.14
C MET A 1 29.12 -8.23 -16.73
N PRO A 2 28.80 -9.15 -17.65
CA PRO A 2 27.51 -9.14 -18.32
C PRO A 2 26.41 -9.70 -17.39
N LEU A 3 25.29 -8.98 -17.33
CA LEU A 3 24.05 -9.39 -16.67
C LEU A 3 23.53 -10.71 -17.26
N ASN A 4 23.01 -11.57 -16.39
CA ASN A 4 22.52 -12.89 -16.74
C ASN A 4 21.23 -12.82 -17.61
N GLU A 5 21.17 -13.64 -18.65
CA GLU A 5 20.07 -13.69 -19.63
C GLU A 5 18.70 -14.05 -19.02
N LYS A 6 18.68 -14.59 -17.80
CA LYS A 6 17.45 -15.01 -17.12
C LYS A 6 16.62 -13.83 -16.60
N GLN A 7 17.25 -12.71 -16.25
CA GLN A 7 16.53 -11.55 -15.71
C GLN A 7 15.89 -10.70 -16.83
N TYR A 8 16.49 -10.70 -18.03
CA TYR A 8 15.95 -10.03 -19.22
C TYR A 8 14.68 -10.72 -19.78
N SER A 9 14.52 -12.02 -19.52
CA SER A 9 13.32 -12.79 -19.91
C SER A 9 12.09 -12.44 -19.07
N TYR A 10 12.26 -12.08 -17.80
CA TYR A 10 11.14 -11.71 -16.92
C TYR A 10 10.56 -10.34 -17.31
N TYR A 11 11.43 -9.38 -17.65
CA TYR A 11 11.04 -8.01 -17.97
C TYR A 11 10.31 -7.86 -19.32
N ASN A 12 10.51 -8.80 -20.25
CA ASN A 12 9.85 -8.80 -21.56
C ASN A 12 8.48 -9.52 -21.57
N SER A 13 8.14 -10.30 -20.54
CA SER A 13 6.84 -10.98 -20.46
C SER A 13 5.70 -10.04 -20.06
N CYS A 14 5.98 -8.98 -19.30
CA CYS A 14 4.96 -8.05 -18.82
C CYS A 14 4.58 -6.93 -19.82
N ARG A 15 5.24 -6.84 -20.98
CA ARG A 15 4.97 -5.81 -21.99
C ARG A 15 4.06 -6.27 -23.15
N LYS A 16 3.47 -7.46 -23.08
CA LYS A 16 2.54 -7.99 -24.11
C LYS A 16 1.06 -8.03 -23.70
N LEU A 17 0.67 -7.44 -22.56
CA LEU A 17 -0.72 -7.40 -22.10
C LEU A 17 -1.30 -5.99 -22.03
N ARG A 18 -1.21 -5.24 -23.13
CA ARG A 18 -2.14 -4.12 -23.40
C ARG A 18 -2.53 -4.12 -24.86
N GLY A 19 -3.75 -4.57 -25.16
CA GLY A 19 -4.36 -4.41 -26.47
C GLY A 19 -5.50 -5.38 -26.77
N ARG A 20 -6.72 -4.83 -26.75
CA ARG A 20 -7.96 -5.30 -27.40
C ARG A 20 -8.71 -6.51 -26.82
N ASP A 21 -9.82 -6.20 -26.16
CA ASP A 21 -11.18 -6.71 -26.41
C ASP A 21 -11.30 -8.08 -27.09
N SER A 22 -11.45 -9.13 -26.26
CA SER A 22 -12.29 -10.32 -26.53
C SER A 22 -12.10 -11.32 -25.39
N TYR A 23 -13.09 -11.44 -24.50
CA TYR A 23 -13.10 -12.50 -23.49
C TYR A 23 -13.35 -13.86 -24.18
N PRO A 24 -12.44 -14.84 -24.11
CA PRO A 24 -12.70 -16.17 -24.64
C PRO A 24 -13.67 -16.90 -23.71
N LYS A 25 -14.69 -17.49 -24.33
CA LYS A 25 -15.71 -18.35 -23.72
C LYS A 25 -15.03 -19.52 -22.98
N CYS A 26 -14.94 -19.44 -21.65
CA CYS A 26 -14.37 -20.50 -20.84
C CYS A 26 -15.30 -21.72 -20.85
N HIS A 27 -14.90 -22.82 -21.49
CA HIS A 27 -15.54 -24.12 -21.38
C HIS A 27 -14.90 -24.88 -20.20
N CYS A 28 -15.60 -24.96 -19.07
CA CYS A 28 -15.16 -25.80 -17.96
C CYS A 28 -15.46 -27.28 -18.27
N HIS A 29 -14.42 -28.10 -18.40
CA HIS A 29 -14.50 -29.54 -18.67
C HIS A 29 -14.76 -30.39 -17.41
N HIS A 30 -15.34 -29.79 -16.36
CA HIS A 30 -15.58 -30.43 -15.06
C HIS A 30 -16.87 -29.92 -14.38
N CYS A 31 -18.01 -30.07 -15.04
CA CYS A 31 -19.31 -30.02 -14.37
C CYS A 31 -20.18 -31.15 -14.89
N ASN A 32 -20.06 -32.31 -14.25
CA ASN A 32 -20.94 -33.44 -14.49
C ASN A 32 -22.13 -33.34 -13.53
N LYS A 33 -23.26 -32.83 -14.02
CA LYS A 33 -24.59 -33.07 -13.46
C LYS A 33 -25.65 -32.77 -14.52
N GLU A 34 -26.10 -33.83 -15.17
CA GLU A 34 -27.35 -33.88 -15.94
C GLU A 34 -28.55 -33.62 -15.02
N SER A 35 -29.41 -32.67 -15.40
CA SER A 35 -30.81 -32.72 -14.98
C SER A 35 -31.72 -32.44 -16.17
N LYS A 36 -32.59 -33.42 -16.40
CA LYS A 36 -33.45 -33.62 -17.57
C LYS A 36 -34.57 -32.58 -17.59
N ARG A 37 -34.88 -32.04 -18.78
CA ARG A 37 -36.12 -31.31 -19.04
C ARG A 37 -37.26 -32.32 -19.15
N ILE A 38 -38.33 -32.14 -18.38
CA ILE A 38 -39.63 -32.73 -18.68
C ILE A 38 -40.61 -31.57 -18.79
N TYR A 39 -41.15 -31.41 -20.00
CA TYR A 39 -42.39 -30.70 -20.28
C TYR A 39 -43.51 -31.72 -20.15
N GLU A 40 -44.44 -31.50 -19.22
CA GLU A 40 -45.81 -32.00 -19.33
C GLU A 40 -46.76 -30.89 -18.86
N GLY A 41 -47.76 -30.59 -19.69
CA GLY A 41 -48.82 -29.64 -19.39
C GLY A 41 -50.19 -30.31 -19.27
N ASN A 42 -51.17 -29.45 -18.96
CA ASN A 42 -52.64 -29.61 -18.86
C ASN A 42 -53.21 -30.14 -17.54
N LYS A 43 -54.30 -29.59 -16.97
CA LYS A 43 -55.13 -28.40 -17.26
C LYS A 43 -56.20 -28.25 -16.15
N ASN A 44 -56.68 -27.01 -15.95
CA ASN A 44 -57.94 -26.59 -15.28
C ASN A 44 -57.86 -26.53 -13.73
N SER A 45 -58.26 -25.46 -13.03
CA SER A 45 -59.45 -24.62 -13.23
C SER A 45 -59.35 -23.28 -12.49
N THR A 46 -60.11 -22.31 -13.02
CA THR A 46 -60.68 -21.12 -12.36
C THR A 46 -59.74 -19.96 -12.03
N SER A 47 -59.75 -18.97 -12.93
CA SER A 47 -59.34 -17.59 -12.68
C SER A 47 -60.21 -16.98 -11.57
N ASN A 48 -59.61 -16.76 -10.41
CA ASN A 48 -60.04 -15.75 -9.45
C ASN A 48 -59.01 -14.62 -9.47
N THR A 49 -59.29 -13.57 -10.24
CA THR A 49 -58.53 -12.32 -10.23
C THR A 49 -58.75 -11.59 -8.91
N ASN A 50 -58.02 -11.98 -7.87
CA ASN A 50 -57.72 -11.06 -6.79
C ASN A 50 -56.38 -10.42 -7.11
N THR A 51 -56.43 -9.31 -7.85
CA THR A 51 -55.30 -8.40 -8.01
C THR A 51 -54.97 -7.85 -6.63
N PHE A 52 -54.09 -8.52 -5.90
CA PHE A 52 -53.47 -7.98 -4.71
C PHE A 52 -52.17 -7.31 -5.13
N ASN A 53 -52.22 -5.99 -5.28
CA ASN A 53 -51.04 -5.15 -5.44
C ASN A 53 -50.72 -4.51 -4.09
N PRO A 54 -49.98 -5.17 -3.19
CA PRO A 54 -49.33 -4.46 -2.12
C PRO A 54 -48.13 -3.77 -2.75
N ILE A 55 -48.24 -2.47 -3.06
CA ILE A 55 -47.04 -1.65 -3.20
C ILE A 55 -46.49 -1.49 -1.78
N PHE A 56 -45.74 -2.50 -1.34
CA PHE A 56 -44.93 -2.40 -0.14
C PHE A 56 -43.59 -1.83 -0.57
N ASN A 57 -43.47 -0.50 -0.52
CA ASN A 57 -42.18 0.17 -0.55
C ASN A 57 -41.85 0.69 0.85
N PRO A 58 -41.36 -0.18 1.76
CA PRO A 58 -40.77 0.31 2.99
C PRO A 58 -39.41 0.88 2.60
N SER A 59 -39.34 2.20 2.38
CA SER A 59 -38.05 2.87 2.49
C SER A 59 -37.61 2.74 3.95
N ILE A 60 -36.79 1.72 4.24
CA ILE A 60 -36.15 1.58 5.54
C ILE A 60 -34.99 2.57 5.55
N THR A 61 -35.21 3.75 6.12
CA THR A 61 -34.14 4.70 6.41
C THR A 61 -33.47 4.26 7.70
N ILE A 62 -32.29 3.66 7.60
CA ILE A 62 -31.45 3.39 8.77
C ILE A 62 -30.66 4.67 9.06
N ASN A 63 -31.10 5.44 10.05
CA ASN A 63 -30.31 6.56 10.57
C ASN A 63 -29.18 6.00 11.44
N ILE A 64 -28.10 5.55 10.80
CA ILE A 64 -26.86 5.20 11.50
C ILE A 64 -26.15 6.53 11.80
N SER A 65 -26.48 7.15 12.93
CA SER A 65 -25.61 8.16 13.51
C SER A 65 -24.47 7.40 14.19
N PRO A 66 -23.19 7.60 13.82
CA PRO A 66 -22.11 7.07 14.65
C PRO A 66 -22.22 7.75 16.02
N GLU A 67 -22.72 7.03 17.03
CA GLU A 67 -22.80 7.52 18.42
C GLU A 67 -21.40 7.70 19.03
N TYR A 68 -20.34 7.27 18.33
CA TYR A 68 -18.96 7.41 18.77
C TYR A 68 -18.06 7.90 17.63
N THR A 69 -17.56 9.13 17.77
CA THR A 69 -16.37 9.60 17.07
C THR A 69 -15.17 9.42 18.01
N PRO A 70 -14.20 8.55 17.70
CA PRO A 70 -12.98 8.49 18.49
C PRO A 70 -12.31 9.86 18.48
N PRO A 71 -11.70 10.29 19.60
CA PRO A 71 -10.90 11.50 19.60
C PRO A 71 -9.80 11.38 18.53
N PRO A 72 -9.46 12.47 17.81
CA PRO A 72 -8.36 12.45 16.86
C PRO A 72 -7.08 12.00 17.54
N ILE A 73 -6.41 11.01 16.96
CA ILE A 73 -5.08 10.60 17.40
C ILE A 73 -4.09 11.66 16.90
N GLY A 74 -3.32 12.25 17.82
CA GLY A 74 -2.28 13.22 17.46
C GLY A 74 -1.11 12.52 16.79
N VAL A 75 -0.57 13.11 15.72
CA VAL A 75 0.66 12.62 15.08
C VAL A 75 1.59 13.79 14.88
N GLU A 76 2.85 13.60 15.23
CA GLU A 76 3.93 14.56 14.97
C GLU A 76 4.98 13.92 14.08
N THR A 77 5.54 14.73 13.19
CA THR A 77 6.60 14.31 12.27
C THR A 77 7.78 15.26 12.38
N VAL A 78 8.97 14.70 12.54
CA VAL A 78 10.23 15.43 12.64
C VAL A 78 11.20 14.87 11.61
N GLN A 79 12.08 15.70 11.04
CA GLN A 79 12.93 15.32 9.92
C GLN A 79 14.37 15.73 10.16
N TYR A 80 15.29 14.78 10.06
CA TYR A 80 16.71 15.04 9.90
C TYR A 80 17.08 15.03 8.41
N LEU A 81 17.85 16.02 7.97
CA LEU A 81 18.27 16.23 6.58
C LEU A 81 19.79 16.37 6.53
N ALA A 82 20.44 15.63 5.65
CA ALA A 82 21.87 15.72 5.37
C ALA A 82 22.14 15.60 3.85
N LEU A 83 23.35 15.98 3.42
CA LEU A 83 23.87 15.64 2.10
C LEU A 83 24.88 14.52 2.24
N ALA A 84 24.81 13.55 1.34
CA ALA A 84 25.76 12.47 1.31
C ALA A 84 27.16 12.96 0.94
N GLU A 85 28.16 12.49 1.66
CA GLU A 85 29.56 12.68 1.31
C GLU A 85 30.13 11.40 0.70
N GLU A 86 31.13 11.55 -0.17
CA GLU A 86 31.73 10.43 -0.87
C GLU A 86 32.32 9.41 0.12
N GLY A 87 31.80 8.19 0.11
CA GLY A 87 32.27 7.09 0.96
C GLY A 87 31.86 7.17 2.44
N LYS A 88 31.12 8.20 2.85
CA LYS A 88 30.69 8.39 4.25
C LYS A 88 29.55 7.46 4.63
N LYS A 89 29.74 6.74 5.74
CA LYS A 89 28.75 5.81 6.30
C LYS A 89 28.02 6.33 7.54
N VAL A 90 28.70 7.14 8.34
CA VAL A 90 28.19 7.62 9.63
C VAL A 90 27.82 9.09 9.46
N TYR A 91 26.58 9.42 9.80
CA TYR A 91 26.04 10.77 9.80
C TYR A 91 25.65 11.15 11.22
N THR A 92 25.99 12.36 11.63
CA THR A 92 25.72 12.86 12.98
C THR A 92 24.86 14.12 12.95
N ASN A 93 24.51 14.64 14.13
CA ASN A 93 23.84 15.92 14.27
C ASN A 93 24.61 17.10 13.64
N GLU A 94 25.94 17.00 13.51
CA GLU A 94 26.78 18.02 12.89
C GLU A 94 26.57 18.11 11.38
N ASP A 95 26.17 17.01 10.74
CA ASP A 95 25.89 16.93 9.31
C ASP A 95 24.49 17.46 8.94
N ALA A 96 23.69 17.81 9.96
CA ALA A 96 22.34 18.28 9.76
C ALA A 96 22.30 19.61 9.00
N LEU A 97 21.47 19.69 7.97
CA LEU A 97 21.22 20.92 7.20
C LEU A 97 20.25 21.84 7.96
N LYS A 98 20.72 22.44 9.07
CA LYS A 98 19.91 23.29 9.96
C LYS A 98 19.24 24.47 9.25
N GLN A 99 19.85 24.99 8.18
CA GLN A 99 19.28 26.05 7.35
C GLN A 99 17.95 25.69 6.68
N TYR A 100 17.62 24.39 6.57
CA TYR A 100 16.34 23.88 6.06
C TYR A 100 15.41 23.37 7.17
N GLY A 101 15.68 23.72 8.43
CA GLY A 101 14.87 23.27 9.57
C GLY A 101 15.08 21.82 9.95
N SER A 102 16.22 21.22 9.57
CA SER A 102 16.58 19.87 10.00
C SER A 102 16.65 19.77 11.52
N SER A 103 16.04 18.72 12.08
CA SER A 103 16.22 18.35 13.48
C SER A 103 17.62 17.74 13.72
N ASP A 104 17.86 17.37 14.97
CA ASP A 104 18.84 16.34 15.31
C ASP A 104 18.26 14.94 15.03
N ILE A 105 19.13 13.93 15.01
CA ILE A 105 18.74 12.53 14.94
C ILE A 105 18.18 12.15 16.30
N LEU A 106 16.88 11.86 16.35
CA LEU A 106 16.18 11.51 17.58
C LEU A 106 16.51 10.08 18.01
N ASP A 107 16.45 9.84 19.31
CA ASP A 107 16.48 8.50 19.89
C ASP A 107 15.31 7.65 19.34
N PRO A 108 15.58 6.50 18.70
CA PRO A 108 14.56 5.58 18.21
C PRO A 108 13.55 5.13 19.28
N ASP A 109 13.94 5.08 20.55
CA ASP A 109 13.06 4.66 21.65
C ASP A 109 12.00 5.72 22.00
N ASN A 110 12.18 6.97 21.55
CA ASN A 110 11.28 8.09 21.81
C ASN A 110 10.33 8.41 20.64
N VAL A 111 10.33 7.59 19.59
CA VAL A 111 9.49 7.76 18.40
C VAL A 111 8.70 6.48 18.11
N SER A 112 7.58 6.59 17.41
CA SER A 112 6.78 5.41 17.06
C SER A 112 7.35 4.66 15.85
N THR A 113 7.90 5.39 14.89
CA THR A 113 8.60 4.80 13.74
C THR A 113 9.56 5.81 13.13
N LEU A 114 10.54 5.30 12.40
CA LEU A 114 11.46 6.08 11.60
C LEU A 114 11.62 5.47 10.21
N ASN A 115 11.85 6.32 9.22
CA ASN A 115 12.04 5.92 7.82
C ASN A 115 13.20 6.67 7.21
N LEU A 116 14.18 5.94 6.67
CA LEU A 116 15.29 6.51 5.94
C LEU A 116 14.96 6.61 4.44
N PHE A 117 15.17 7.78 3.86
CA PHE A 117 15.13 8.00 2.42
C PHE A 117 16.50 8.44 1.94
N VAL A 118 17.02 7.76 0.92
CA VAL A 118 18.25 8.12 0.23
C VAL A 118 17.89 8.52 -1.18
N ASN A 119 18.24 9.75 -1.56
CA ASN A 119 17.87 10.34 -2.85
C ASN A 119 16.36 10.20 -3.17
N GLY A 120 15.51 10.34 -2.14
CA GLY A 120 14.06 10.20 -2.25
C GLY A 120 13.53 8.76 -2.26
N VAL A 121 14.39 7.74 -2.18
CA VAL A 121 13.98 6.32 -2.16
C VAL A 121 14.00 5.77 -0.74
N LEU A 122 12.89 5.19 -0.30
CA LEU A 122 12.77 4.52 1.00
C LEU A 122 13.77 3.36 1.10
N GLN A 123 14.58 3.37 2.15
CA GLN A 123 15.56 2.33 2.44
C GLN A 123 14.99 1.32 3.45
N PRO A 124 15.28 0.02 3.28
CA PRO A 124 14.86 -0.99 4.24
C PRO A 124 15.61 -0.87 5.57
N PRO A 125 14.97 -1.13 6.74
CA PRO A 125 15.64 -1.06 8.05
C PRO A 125 16.84 -2.00 8.23
N SER A 126 17.01 -2.99 7.36
CA SER A 126 18.11 -3.95 7.43
C SER A 126 19.44 -3.43 6.89
N ILE A 127 19.49 -2.21 6.35
CA ILE A 127 20.71 -1.64 5.75
C ILE A 127 21.18 -0.36 6.44
N TYR A 128 20.59 -0.02 7.57
CA TYR A 128 20.99 1.11 8.40
C TYR A 128 20.61 0.88 9.86
N SER A 129 21.36 1.51 10.75
CA SER A 129 21.01 1.61 12.16
C SER A 129 20.92 3.08 12.57
N VAL A 130 20.12 3.34 13.60
CA VAL A 130 19.93 4.68 14.17
C VAL A 130 20.11 4.56 15.67
N GLU A 131 20.86 5.50 16.23
CA GLU A 131 20.98 5.77 17.65
C GLU A 131 20.75 7.27 17.86
N GLU A 132 20.55 7.71 19.10
CA GLU A 132 20.46 9.14 19.38
C GLU A 132 21.70 9.87 18.82
N GLY A 133 21.46 10.83 17.93
CA GLY A 133 22.53 11.61 17.29
C GLY A 133 23.32 10.91 16.18
N ILE A 134 23.04 9.65 15.85
CA ILE A 134 23.83 8.87 14.88
C ILE A 134 22.94 8.08 13.91
N LEU A 135 23.21 8.21 12.61
CA LEU A 135 22.72 7.34 11.54
C LEU A 135 23.91 6.62 10.91
N HIS A 136 23.89 5.29 10.89
CA HIS A 136 24.93 4.47 10.27
C HIS A 136 24.37 3.70 9.07
N LEU A 137 24.95 3.92 7.89
CA LEU A 137 24.65 3.18 6.67
C LEU A 137 25.46 1.88 6.63
N GLU A 138 24.78 0.75 6.76
CA GLU A 138 25.40 -0.57 6.78
C GLU A 138 25.65 -1.11 5.36
N SER A 139 24.90 -0.60 4.37
CA SER A 139 25.06 -0.94 2.96
C SER A 139 26.50 -0.72 2.45
N SER A 140 26.92 -1.57 1.50
CA SER A 140 28.13 -1.33 0.70
C SER A 140 27.88 -0.34 -0.45
N ASP A 141 26.64 -0.29 -0.94
CA ASP A 141 26.21 0.67 -1.95
C ASP A 141 25.82 1.97 -1.24
N LEU A 142 26.73 2.94 -1.28
CA LEU A 142 26.59 4.22 -0.60
C LEU A 142 25.98 5.27 -1.53
N PRO A 143 25.24 6.25 -0.98
CA PRO A 143 24.66 7.30 -1.79
C PRO A 143 25.76 8.07 -2.55
N PRO A 144 25.50 8.51 -3.79
CA PRO A 144 26.44 9.37 -4.49
C PRO A 144 26.57 10.70 -3.74
N LYS A 145 27.71 11.36 -3.90
CA LYS A 145 27.97 12.67 -3.31
C LYS A 145 26.83 13.66 -3.62
N ASP A 146 26.48 14.46 -2.63
CA ASP A 146 25.42 15.47 -2.65
C ASP A 146 24.00 14.88 -2.80
N ALA A 147 23.83 13.56 -2.73
CA ALA A 147 22.50 12.95 -2.63
C ALA A 147 21.83 13.33 -1.31
N PRO A 148 20.54 13.72 -1.31
CA PRO A 148 19.84 14.04 -0.08
C PRO A 148 19.59 12.77 0.74
N ILE A 149 19.89 12.87 2.03
CA ILE A 149 19.56 11.87 3.04
C ILE A 149 18.49 12.48 3.95
N THR A 150 17.38 11.79 4.10
CA THR A 150 16.27 12.22 4.95
C THR A 150 15.89 11.10 5.89
N LEU A 151 15.95 11.38 7.19
CA LEU A 151 15.45 10.47 8.22
C LEU A 151 14.18 11.09 8.81
N LEU A 152 13.03 10.48 8.50
CA LEU A 152 11.71 10.91 8.95
C LEU A 152 11.34 10.15 10.22
N PHE A 153 11.11 10.88 11.31
CA PHE A 153 10.59 10.37 12.57
C PHE A 153 9.09 10.65 12.67
N VAL A 154 8.31 9.66 13.10
CA VAL A 154 6.86 9.79 13.32
C VAL A 154 6.54 9.37 14.76
N THR A 155 5.84 10.23 15.47
CA THR A 155 5.40 9.99 16.85
C THR A 155 3.89 10.07 16.91
N VAL A 156 3.26 8.97 17.32
CA VAL A 156 1.82 8.91 17.60
C VAL A 156 1.59 9.28 19.05
N LYS A 157 0.82 10.34 19.29
CA LYS A 157 0.41 10.79 20.62
C LYS A 157 -0.89 10.09 21.00
N GLY A 158 -0.78 9.16 21.95
CA GLY A 158 -1.91 8.48 22.60
C GLY A 158 -2.54 9.28 23.72
#